data_AF-A0A0A2EA18-F1
#
_entry.id   AF-A0A0A2EA18-F1
#
_cell.length_a   1.000
_cell.length_b   1.000
_cell.length_c   1.000
_cell.angle_alpha   90.00
_cell.angle_beta   90.00
_cell.angle_gamma   90.00
#
_symmetry.space_group_name_H-M   'P 1'
#
loop_
_entity.id
_entity.type
_entity.pdbx_description
1 polymer ?
#
loop_
_entity_poly.entity_id
_entity_poly.type
_entity_poly.pdbx_seq_one_letter_code
_entity_poly.pdbx_strand_id
1 'polypeptide(L)'
;MARGNISKKSRLTPLSITSRVLLVTLKLVTLLLCLVYLGSVASVWISPARIVSPAFLGLAFPVFLVLMLLALFFWLLAARWSIVVALVLVLVLSLNSITSYMPIHRATPQDKLPSGVIKVLSYNVMSFGFLEHSPQSPNPILQFIKSSGADIVCLQEAMLSPESSQFVSLEDVKAYLPQYRYHDYRTVQNDAGGGMLLLSKFPILSSRRLPIESDYNGSVVYVLSVNGQKVTVINNHLESFRLTMEDGKQYLKMVKEGDAAALREKMGAKFAPAYRKRSLQADLIHEVIVREGTERIIVCGDFNDTPISYVRHRIARGLTDTFIASGLGVGVSFNRGYYAVRIDHILCGSGFKPYNTFVDNTIKASDHFPILTILDPLFLKPAAN
;
A
#
# COMPACT_ATOMS: atom_id res chain seq x y z
N MET A 1 -7.30 45.54 66.91
CA MET A 1 -6.59 46.16 65.76
C MET A 1 -5.41 45.23 65.43
N ALA A 2 -5.11 44.77 64.22
CA ALA A 2 -5.59 45.06 62.88
C ALA A 2 -5.50 43.77 62.03
N ARG A 3 -6.45 43.58 61.11
CA ARG A 3 -6.44 42.57 60.05
C ARG A 3 -5.40 42.98 59.00
N GLY A 4 -4.56 42.05 58.55
CA GLY A 4 -3.63 42.22 57.43
C GLY A 4 -3.79 41.11 56.41
N ASN A 5 -4.76 41.27 55.51
CA ASN A 5 -5.02 40.41 54.36
C ASN A 5 -3.95 40.68 53.28
N ILE A 6 -3.11 39.71 52.93
CA ILE A 6 -2.23 39.82 51.75
C ILE A 6 -2.78 38.90 50.65
N SER A 7 -3.64 39.47 49.82
CA SER A 7 -4.03 38.91 48.52
C SER A 7 -2.89 39.13 47.53
N LYS A 8 -2.11 38.08 47.23
CA LYS A 8 -1.27 38.05 46.01
C LYS A 8 -2.11 37.55 44.84
N LYS A 9 -2.83 38.45 44.16
CA LYS A 9 -3.24 38.21 42.77
C LYS A 9 -2.02 38.45 41.88
N SER A 10 -1.41 37.39 41.36
CA SER A 10 -0.46 37.47 40.26
C SER A 10 -1.19 37.94 39.00
N ARG A 11 -1.08 39.23 38.67
CA ARG A 11 -1.51 39.73 37.35
C ARG A 11 -0.50 39.25 36.33
N LEU A 12 -0.91 38.29 35.50
CA LEU A 12 -0.26 37.99 34.22
C LEU A 12 -0.21 39.29 33.41
N THR A 13 0.99 39.70 33.00
CA THR A 13 1.20 40.85 32.12
C THR A 13 0.50 40.59 30.77
N PRO A 14 -0.24 41.56 30.22
CA PRO A 14 -0.89 41.38 28.93
C PRO A 14 0.18 41.22 27.85
N LEU A 15 0.06 40.17 27.03
CA LEU A 15 0.87 39.92 25.85
C LEU A 15 0.98 41.21 24.99
N SER A 16 2.21 41.63 24.69
CA SER A 16 2.54 42.75 23.81
C SER A 16 1.87 42.61 22.44
N ILE A 17 1.62 43.70 21.72
CA ILE A 17 0.96 43.68 20.39
C ILE A 17 1.66 42.70 19.44
N THR A 18 3.00 42.66 19.44
CA THR A 18 3.81 41.73 18.65
C THR A 18 3.53 40.26 18.97
N SER A 19 3.38 39.93 20.26
CA SER A 19 3.06 38.56 20.70
C SER A 19 1.61 38.13 20.42
N ARG A 20 0.67 39.09 20.33
CA ARG A 20 -0.71 38.82 19.88
C ARG A 20 -0.78 38.52 18.39
N VAL A 21 -0.09 39.33 17.57
CA VAL A 21 -0.01 39.11 16.11
C VAL A 21 0.60 37.74 15.82
N LEU A 22 1.75 37.42 16.43
CA LEU A 22 2.40 36.12 16.29
C LEU A 22 1.46 34.95 16.65
N LEU A 23 0.74 35.07 17.76
CA LEU A 23 -0.18 34.02 18.19
C LEU A 23 -1.34 33.82 17.20
N VAL A 24 -1.90 34.89 16.65
CA VAL A 24 -2.95 34.81 15.63
C VAL A 24 -2.41 34.15 14.37
N THR A 25 -1.22 34.55 13.91
CA THR A 25 -0.56 33.93 12.76
C THR A 25 -0.36 32.43 12.96
N LEU A 26 0.15 31.99 14.11
CA LEU A 26 0.34 30.56 14.40
C LEU A 26 -0.98 29.78 14.42
N LYS A 27 -2.07 30.37 14.93
CA LYS A 27 -3.41 29.77 14.88
C LYS A 27 -3.90 29.62 13.44
N LEU A 28 -3.73 30.63 12.60
CA LEU A 28 -4.11 30.59 11.19
C LEU A 28 -3.31 29.54 10.42
N VAL A 29 -2.00 29.44 10.66
CA VAL A 29 -1.15 28.38 10.10
C VAL A 29 -1.63 27.00 10.55
N THR A 30 -1.97 26.84 11.83
CA THR A 30 -2.51 25.57 12.36
C THR A 30 -3.85 25.21 11.71
N LEU A 31 -4.72 26.20 11.51
CA LEU A 31 -6.00 26.00 10.82
C LEU A 31 -5.78 25.57 9.36
N LEU A 32 -4.89 26.25 8.63
CA LEU A 32 -4.55 25.89 7.25
C LEU A 32 -3.98 24.46 7.18
N LEU A 33 -3.10 24.09 8.11
CA LEU A 33 -2.57 22.72 8.22
C LEU A 33 -3.69 21.70 8.43
N CYS A 34 -4.67 21.98 9.31
CA CYS A 34 -5.83 21.11 9.51
C CYS A 34 -6.64 20.94 8.22
N LEU A 35 -6.88 22.03 7.49
CA LEU A 35 -7.65 21.99 6.24
C LEU A 35 -6.92 21.18 5.15
N VAL A 36 -5.62 21.37 4.98
CA VAL A 36 -4.81 20.61 4.01
C VAL A 36 -4.73 19.13 4.41
N TYR A 37 -4.56 18.84 5.71
CA TYR A 37 -4.59 17.48 6.24
C TYR A 37 -5.94 16.79 5.99
N LEU A 38 -7.06 17.45 6.28
CA LEU A 38 -8.39 16.91 5.98
C LEU A 38 -8.61 16.75 4.47
N GLY A 39 -8.06 17.64 3.65
CA GLY A 39 -8.04 17.48 2.19
C GLY A 39 -7.28 16.22 1.74
N SER A 40 -6.16 15.89 2.38
CA SER A 40 -5.43 14.63 2.12
C SER A 40 -6.22 13.39 2.53
N VAL A 41 -6.91 13.43 3.67
CA VAL A 41 -7.85 12.38 4.11
C VAL A 41 -8.97 12.21 3.08
N ALA A 42 -9.51 13.33 2.59
CA ALA A 42 -10.64 13.33 1.65
C ALA A 42 -10.27 12.97 0.20
N SER A 43 -8.98 12.96 -0.14
CA SER A 43 -8.50 12.68 -1.49
C SER A 43 -8.97 11.34 -2.04
N VAL A 44 -9.17 10.35 -1.17
CA VAL A 44 -9.53 8.97 -1.54
C VAL A 44 -10.89 8.86 -2.22
N TRP A 45 -11.77 9.87 -2.07
CA TRP A 45 -13.11 9.89 -2.68
C TRP A 45 -13.17 10.60 -4.03
N ILE A 46 -12.06 11.23 -4.46
CA ILE A 46 -12.04 12.01 -5.69
C ILE A 46 -11.20 11.27 -6.73
N SER A 47 -11.88 10.73 -7.75
CA SER A 47 -11.20 10.04 -8.85
C SER A 47 -10.25 10.97 -9.60
N PRO A 48 -8.97 10.60 -9.76
CA PRO A 48 -8.02 11.34 -10.58
C PRO A 48 -8.44 11.51 -12.04
N ALA A 49 -9.27 10.62 -12.59
CA ALA A 49 -9.87 10.79 -13.91
C ALA A 49 -10.68 12.10 -14.02
N ARG A 50 -11.30 12.56 -12.92
CA ARG A 50 -12.00 13.84 -12.85
C ARG A 50 -11.02 14.97 -12.55
N ILE A 51 -10.37 14.91 -11.39
CA ILE A 51 -9.45 15.96 -10.91
C ILE A 51 -8.24 15.28 -10.25
N VAL A 52 -7.03 15.58 -10.74
CA VAL A 52 -5.79 14.92 -10.29
C VAL A 52 -5.25 15.52 -8.99
N SER A 53 -5.43 16.83 -8.75
CA SER A 53 -4.79 17.52 -7.63
C SER A 53 -5.01 16.89 -6.24
N PRO A 54 -6.18 16.30 -5.90
CA PRO A 54 -6.34 15.61 -4.62
C PRO A 54 -5.41 14.40 -4.45
N ALA A 55 -5.04 13.70 -5.51
CA ALA A 55 -4.14 12.55 -5.44
C ALA A 55 -2.76 12.93 -4.88
N PHE A 56 -2.27 14.13 -5.19
CA PHE A 56 -1.03 14.66 -4.61
C PHE A 56 -1.17 14.95 -3.11
N LEU A 57 -2.36 15.36 -2.64
CA LEU A 57 -2.61 15.51 -1.20
C LEU A 57 -2.56 14.16 -0.49
N GLY A 58 -3.18 13.13 -1.08
CA GLY A 58 -3.12 11.75 -0.56
C GLY A 58 -1.68 11.22 -0.49
N LEU A 59 -0.89 11.43 -1.56
CA LEU A 59 0.54 11.09 -1.58
C LEU A 59 1.34 11.80 -0.46
N ALA A 60 1.01 13.06 -0.15
CA ALA A 60 1.66 13.85 0.89
C ALA A 60 1.10 13.63 2.31
N PHE A 61 0.08 12.77 2.48
CA PHE A 61 -0.54 12.45 3.78
C PHE A 61 0.47 12.20 4.93
N PRO A 62 1.51 11.34 4.80
CA PRO A 62 2.44 11.09 5.90
C PRO A 62 3.18 12.36 6.36
N VAL A 63 3.50 13.27 5.43
CA VAL A 63 4.12 14.57 5.76
C VAL A 63 3.16 15.43 6.56
N PHE A 64 1.90 15.55 6.12
CA PHE A 64 0.89 16.30 6.85
C PHE A 64 0.58 15.70 8.22
N LEU A 65 0.57 14.37 8.35
CA LEU A 65 0.40 13.70 9.65
C LEU A 65 1.54 14.05 10.61
N VAL A 66 2.79 14.03 10.16
CA VAL A 66 3.94 14.44 10.99
C VAL A 66 3.81 15.90 11.41
N LEU A 67 3.47 16.80 10.49
CA LEU A 67 3.25 18.22 10.80
C LEU A 67 2.10 18.41 11.82
N MET A 68 1.02 17.64 11.71
CA MET A 68 -0.09 17.64 12.67
C MET A 68 0.37 17.22 14.07
N LEU A 69 1.20 16.18 14.18
CA LEU A 69 1.75 15.72 15.45
C LEU A 69 2.73 16.73 16.06
N LEU A 70 3.56 17.38 15.23
CA LEU A 70 4.45 18.45 15.68
C LEU A 70 3.67 19.68 16.16
N ALA A 71 2.61 20.07 15.44
CA ALA A 71 1.72 21.15 15.85
C ALA A 71 1.01 20.81 17.18
N LEU A 72 0.52 19.56 17.33
CA LEU A 72 -0.08 19.08 18.57
C LEU A 72 0.91 19.19 19.74
N PHE A 73 2.14 18.71 19.57
CA PHE A 73 3.18 18.79 20.58
C PHE A 73 3.53 20.23 20.94
N PHE A 74 3.69 21.10 19.94
CA PHE A 74 3.93 22.53 20.14
C PHE A 74 2.82 23.19 20.98
N TRP A 75 1.55 22.97 20.63
CA TRP A 75 0.42 23.59 21.34
C TRP A 75 0.17 22.99 22.72
N LEU A 76 0.57 21.74 22.94
CA LEU A 76 0.59 21.10 24.25
C LEU A 76 1.60 21.79 25.17
N LEU A 77 2.83 22.02 24.71
CA LEU A 77 3.86 22.76 25.46
C LEU A 77 3.45 24.22 25.71
N ALA A 78 2.75 24.85 24.75
CA ALA A 78 2.22 26.19 24.90
C ALA A 78 0.96 26.27 25.79
N ALA A 79 0.52 25.14 26.36
CA ALA A 79 -0.67 24.99 27.22
C ALA A 79 -1.96 25.57 26.60
N ARG A 80 -2.11 25.49 25.27
CA ARG A 80 -3.28 26.00 24.55
C ARG A 80 -4.30 24.88 24.33
N TRP A 81 -4.93 24.46 25.42
CA TRP A 81 -5.81 23.29 25.45
C TRP A 81 -6.96 23.31 24.43
N SER A 82 -7.54 24.47 24.09
CA SER A 82 -8.58 24.53 23.06
C SER A 82 -8.08 24.12 21.68
N ILE A 83 -6.84 24.47 21.32
CA ILE A 83 -6.21 24.07 20.06
C ILE A 83 -5.80 22.61 20.11
N VAL A 84 -5.25 22.16 21.25
CA VAL A 84 -4.90 20.75 21.48
C VAL A 84 -6.14 19.86 21.28
N VAL A 85 -7.27 20.20 21.90
CA VAL A 85 -8.54 19.47 21.73
C VAL A 85 -8.98 19.47 20.27
N ALA A 86 -8.93 20.61 19.57
CA ALA A 86 -9.28 20.68 18.16
C ALA A 86 -8.39 19.76 17.28
N LEU A 87 -7.07 19.75 17.52
CA LEU A 87 -6.13 18.89 16.80
C LEU A 87 -6.37 17.41 17.09
N VAL A 88 -6.61 17.05 18.35
CA VAL A 88 -6.97 15.68 18.73
C VAL A 88 -8.27 15.26 18.04
N LEU A 89 -9.28 16.12 17.99
CA LEU A 89 -10.53 15.81 17.27
C LEU A 89 -10.29 15.57 15.77
N VAL A 90 -9.45 16.40 15.12
CA VAL A 90 -9.08 16.18 13.70
C VAL A 90 -8.36 14.83 13.51
N LEU A 91 -7.46 14.45 14.42
CA LEU A 91 -6.77 13.15 14.38
C LEU A 91 -7.71 11.98 14.66
N VAL A 92 -8.70 12.15 15.55
CA VAL A 92 -9.72 11.13 15.83
C VAL A 92 -10.61 10.91 14.60
N LEU A 93 -11.02 11.99 13.94
CA LEU A 93 -11.82 11.92 12.70
C LEU A 93 -11.05 11.25 11.54
N SER A 94 -9.72 11.31 11.55
CA SER A 94 -8.86 10.70 10.54
C SER A 94 -8.31 9.34 10.95
N LEU A 95 -8.75 8.74 12.06
CA LEU A 95 -8.22 7.45 12.56
C LEU A 95 -8.23 6.37 11.49
N ASN A 96 -9.30 6.26 10.69
CA ASN A 96 -9.37 5.29 9.61
C ASN A 96 -8.26 5.46 8.57
N SER A 97 -7.90 6.70 8.23
CA SER A 97 -6.77 6.99 7.33
C SER A 97 -5.43 6.72 8.01
N ILE A 98 -5.29 7.11 9.29
CA ILE A 98 -4.08 6.82 10.06
C ILE A 98 -3.84 5.31 10.14
N THR A 99 -4.85 4.52 10.48
CA THR A 99 -4.76 3.04 10.54
C THR A 99 -4.65 2.42 9.16
N SER A 100 -5.17 3.08 8.11
CA SER A 100 -4.91 2.65 6.72
C SER A 100 -3.45 2.76 6.36
N TYR A 101 -2.75 3.76 6.88
CA TYR A 101 -1.33 3.99 6.61
C TYR A 101 -0.42 3.22 7.58
N MET A 102 -0.70 3.25 8.87
CA MET A 102 0.15 2.70 9.94
C MET A 102 -0.70 2.01 11.02
N PRO A 103 -1.26 0.82 10.74
CA PRO A 103 -2.00 0.05 11.74
C PRO A 103 -1.08 -0.43 12.87
N ILE A 104 -1.68 -0.73 14.02
CA ILE A 104 -0.95 -1.16 15.23
C ILE A 104 -1.59 -2.45 15.74
N HIS A 105 -1.18 -3.58 15.16
CA HIS A 105 -1.56 -4.91 15.62
C HIS A 105 -0.36 -5.67 16.19
N ARG A 106 -0.63 -6.57 17.13
CA ARG A 106 0.36 -7.54 17.61
C ARG A 106 0.28 -8.80 16.75
N ALA A 107 1.43 -9.36 16.41
CA ALA A 107 1.48 -10.63 15.70
C ALA A 107 0.81 -11.72 16.56
N THR A 108 -0.05 -12.51 15.92
CA THR A 108 -0.65 -13.71 16.48
C THR A 108 0.41 -14.82 16.49
N PRO A 109 0.73 -15.41 17.65
CA PRO A 109 1.65 -16.54 17.75
C PRO A 109 1.21 -17.73 16.88
N GLN A 110 2.17 -18.50 16.36
CA GLN A 110 1.90 -19.60 15.43
C GLN A 110 0.99 -20.68 16.03
N ASP A 111 1.14 -20.97 17.33
CA ASP A 111 0.32 -21.92 18.09
C ASP A 111 -1.14 -21.46 18.28
N LYS A 112 -1.42 -20.17 18.07
CA LYS A 112 -2.76 -19.57 18.16
C LYS A 112 -3.44 -19.38 16.81
N LEU A 113 -2.76 -19.68 15.71
CA LEU A 113 -3.37 -19.61 14.39
C LEU A 113 -4.36 -20.78 14.21
N PRO A 114 -5.50 -20.56 13.54
CA PRO A 114 -6.41 -21.64 13.19
C PRO A 114 -5.74 -22.71 12.32
N SER A 115 -6.22 -23.95 12.42
CA SER A 115 -5.83 -25.01 11.48
C SER A 115 -6.39 -24.72 10.08
N GLY A 116 -5.67 -25.10 9.03
CA GLY A 116 -6.14 -24.96 7.65
C GLY A 116 -6.04 -23.53 7.08
N VAL A 117 -5.22 -22.67 7.69
CA VAL A 117 -4.90 -21.35 7.13
C VAL A 117 -4.19 -21.46 5.78
N ILE A 118 -4.35 -20.41 4.98
CA ILE A 118 -3.73 -20.25 3.66
C ILE A 118 -2.78 -19.07 3.75
N LYS A 119 -1.52 -19.27 3.36
CA LYS A 119 -0.53 -18.20 3.28
C LYS A 119 -0.48 -17.65 1.86
N VAL A 120 -0.70 -16.35 1.72
CA VAL A 120 -0.67 -15.64 0.43
C VAL A 120 0.53 -14.72 0.40
N LEU A 121 1.25 -14.75 -0.72
CA LEU A 121 2.40 -13.90 -1.03
C LEU A 121 2.11 -13.08 -2.29
N SER A 122 2.34 -11.78 -2.25
CA SER A 122 2.42 -10.95 -3.45
C SER A 122 3.80 -10.31 -3.54
N TYR A 123 4.41 -10.33 -4.72
CA TYR A 123 5.76 -9.80 -4.91
C TYR A 123 6.02 -9.34 -6.34
N ASN A 124 6.29 -8.04 -6.52
CA ASN A 124 6.92 -7.53 -7.74
C ASN A 124 8.40 -7.94 -7.74
N VAL A 125 8.77 -8.83 -8.66
CA VAL A 125 10.10 -9.46 -8.64
C VAL A 125 11.14 -8.72 -9.47
N MET A 126 10.79 -7.59 -10.11
CA MET A 126 11.69 -6.80 -10.94
C MET A 126 12.53 -7.69 -11.89
N SER A 127 11.85 -8.51 -12.71
CA SER A 127 12.49 -9.50 -13.59
C SER A 127 13.45 -10.46 -12.86
N PHE A 128 13.03 -10.94 -11.69
CA PHE A 128 13.84 -11.75 -10.79
C PHE A 128 15.18 -11.08 -10.39
N GLY A 129 15.15 -9.76 -10.24
CA GLY A 129 16.31 -8.93 -9.93
C GLY A 129 17.29 -8.75 -11.08
N PHE A 130 16.97 -9.23 -12.28
CA PHE A 130 17.91 -9.40 -13.40
C PHE A 130 19.13 -10.24 -13.01
N LEU A 131 18.95 -11.20 -12.09
CA LEU A 131 20.00 -12.07 -11.59
C LEU A 131 19.94 -13.44 -12.28
N GLU A 132 21.12 -14.01 -12.50
CA GLU A 132 21.28 -15.35 -13.05
C GLU A 132 20.69 -16.43 -12.12
N HIS A 133 20.40 -17.59 -12.71
CA HIS A 133 19.94 -18.78 -12.00
C HIS A 133 20.72 -20.01 -12.45
N SER A 134 21.15 -20.82 -11.48
CA SER A 134 21.54 -22.21 -11.73
C SER A 134 21.17 -23.10 -10.55
N PRO A 135 21.14 -24.43 -10.72
CA PRO A 135 20.91 -25.35 -9.61
C PRO A 135 21.92 -25.19 -8.46
N GLN A 136 23.18 -24.81 -8.77
CA GLN A 136 24.25 -24.61 -7.79
C GLN A 136 24.24 -23.20 -7.18
N SER A 137 23.70 -22.20 -7.90
CA SER A 137 23.55 -20.83 -7.44
C SER A 137 22.12 -20.34 -7.70
N PRO A 138 21.14 -20.76 -6.86
CA PRO A 138 19.75 -20.45 -7.13
C PRO A 138 19.46 -18.97 -6.98
N ASN A 139 18.65 -18.42 -7.88
CA ASN A 139 18.17 -17.04 -7.79
C ASN A 139 17.54 -16.76 -6.39
N PRO A 140 17.94 -15.66 -5.69
CA PRO A 140 17.49 -15.36 -4.33
C PRO A 140 15.97 -15.21 -4.17
N ILE A 141 15.27 -14.76 -5.21
CA ILE A 141 13.80 -14.62 -5.18
C ILE A 141 13.13 -15.99 -5.19
N LEU A 142 13.65 -16.95 -5.95
CA LEU A 142 13.16 -18.33 -5.90
C LEU A 142 13.44 -18.97 -4.53
N GLN A 143 14.62 -18.73 -3.95
CA GLN A 143 14.93 -19.17 -2.58
C GLN A 143 13.93 -18.60 -1.56
N PHE A 144 13.62 -17.31 -1.65
CA PHE A 144 12.65 -16.66 -0.77
C PHE A 144 11.24 -17.21 -0.96
N ILE A 145 10.77 -17.38 -2.19
CA ILE A 145 9.44 -17.95 -2.45
C ILE A 145 9.35 -19.37 -1.85
N LYS A 146 10.43 -20.16 -1.93
CA LYS A 146 10.53 -21.49 -1.32
C LYS A 146 10.45 -21.43 0.21
N SER A 147 11.27 -20.60 0.84
CA SER A 147 11.33 -20.48 2.30
C SER A 147 10.10 -19.80 2.91
N SER A 148 9.40 -18.96 2.14
CA SER A 148 8.18 -18.29 2.58
C SER A 148 7.08 -19.29 2.97
N GLY A 149 7.07 -20.48 2.38
CA GLY A 149 6.05 -21.50 2.61
C GLY A 149 4.64 -21.11 2.13
N ALA A 150 4.50 -20.04 1.34
CA ALA A 150 3.21 -19.58 0.81
C ALA A 150 2.47 -20.69 0.04
N ASP A 151 1.15 -20.63 0.04
CA ASP A 151 0.28 -21.57 -0.68
C ASP A 151 -0.18 -21.00 -2.02
N ILE A 152 -0.34 -19.68 -2.08
CA ILE A 152 -0.67 -18.90 -3.28
C ILE A 152 0.35 -17.76 -3.39
N VAL A 153 1.02 -17.67 -4.53
CA VAL A 153 2.04 -16.65 -4.82
C VAL A 153 1.66 -15.91 -6.09
N CYS A 154 1.48 -14.60 -5.97
CA CYS A 154 1.17 -13.68 -7.06
C CYS A 154 2.39 -12.82 -7.35
N LEU A 155 3.02 -13.04 -8.51
CA LEU A 155 4.19 -12.29 -8.94
C LEU A 155 3.83 -11.28 -10.02
N GLN A 156 4.42 -10.09 -9.92
CA GLN A 156 4.41 -9.03 -10.92
C GLN A 156 5.82 -8.85 -11.48
N GLU A 157 5.94 -8.33 -12.71
CA GLU A 157 7.22 -8.20 -13.44
C GLU A 157 8.03 -9.51 -13.50
N ALA A 158 7.34 -10.65 -13.57
CA ALA A 158 7.95 -11.95 -13.75
C ALA A 158 8.41 -12.12 -15.21
N MET A 159 9.42 -11.37 -15.64
CA MET A 159 9.99 -11.50 -16.97
C MET A 159 10.87 -12.75 -17.03
N LEU A 160 10.29 -13.83 -17.56
CA LEU A 160 10.94 -15.12 -17.71
C LEU A 160 11.73 -15.14 -19.01
N SER A 161 12.91 -15.73 -18.96
CA SER A 161 13.78 -15.89 -20.11
C SER A 161 13.60 -17.26 -20.78
N PRO A 162 14.02 -17.42 -22.05
CA PRO A 162 14.13 -18.75 -22.67
C PRO A 162 15.06 -19.66 -21.85
N GLU A 163 14.83 -20.98 -21.90
CA GLU A 163 15.63 -21.99 -21.17
C GLU A 163 17.12 -21.97 -21.52
N SER A 164 17.49 -21.49 -22.71
CA SER A 164 18.89 -21.35 -23.12
C SER A 164 19.61 -20.16 -22.45
N SER A 165 18.86 -19.30 -21.74
CA SER A 165 19.39 -18.16 -21.01
C SER A 165 19.94 -18.55 -19.64
N GLN A 166 20.86 -17.75 -19.13
CA GLN A 166 21.32 -17.83 -17.74
C GLN A 166 20.36 -17.21 -16.72
N PHE A 167 19.34 -16.48 -17.19
CA PHE A 167 18.31 -15.87 -16.34
C PHE A 167 17.13 -16.82 -16.12
N VAL A 168 16.33 -16.54 -15.09
CA VAL A 168 15.21 -17.40 -14.67
C VAL A 168 14.24 -17.67 -15.83
N SER A 169 14.08 -18.94 -16.19
CA SER A 169 13.06 -19.44 -17.10
C SER A 169 11.83 -19.98 -16.34
N LEU A 170 10.74 -20.26 -17.05
CA LEU A 170 9.59 -20.92 -16.44
C LEU A 170 9.94 -22.32 -15.92
N GLU A 171 10.87 -23.02 -16.57
CA GLU A 171 11.17 -24.40 -16.21
C GLU A 171 12.07 -24.46 -14.98
N ASP A 172 12.96 -23.46 -14.81
CA ASP A 172 13.69 -23.24 -13.56
C ASP A 172 12.73 -23.02 -12.39
N VAL A 173 11.68 -22.21 -12.58
CA VAL A 173 10.66 -21.96 -11.54
C VAL A 173 9.98 -23.27 -11.15
N LYS A 174 9.54 -24.08 -12.13
CA LYS A 174 8.90 -25.38 -11.87
C LYS A 174 9.84 -26.36 -11.18
N ALA A 175 11.08 -26.46 -11.65
CA ALA A 175 12.08 -27.39 -11.14
C ALA A 175 12.50 -27.03 -9.70
N TYR A 176 12.68 -25.73 -9.42
CA TYR A 176 13.15 -25.27 -8.12
C TYR A 176 12.04 -25.22 -7.06
N LEU A 177 10.78 -25.02 -7.49
CA LEU A 177 9.61 -24.87 -6.63
C LEU A 177 8.52 -25.93 -6.90
N PRO A 178 8.84 -27.24 -6.84
CA PRO A 178 7.91 -28.31 -7.20
C PRO A 178 6.66 -28.40 -6.30
N GLN A 179 6.66 -27.73 -5.14
CA GLN A 179 5.49 -27.62 -4.28
C GLN A 179 4.33 -26.86 -4.93
N TYR A 180 4.60 -25.94 -5.87
CA TYR A 180 3.55 -25.22 -6.60
C TYR A 180 3.21 -25.99 -7.88
N ARG A 181 2.44 -27.07 -7.73
CA ARG A 181 2.05 -27.98 -8.83
C ARG A 181 1.24 -27.29 -9.93
N TYR A 182 0.65 -26.14 -9.63
CA TYR A 182 -0.17 -25.37 -10.55
C TYR A 182 0.40 -23.98 -10.72
N HIS A 183 0.57 -23.56 -11.97
CA HIS A 183 1.10 -22.26 -12.33
C HIS A 183 0.44 -21.74 -13.60
N ASP A 184 0.35 -20.42 -13.72
CA ASP A 184 -0.13 -19.74 -14.92
C ASP A 184 0.71 -18.49 -15.14
N TYR A 185 1.45 -18.49 -16.26
CA TYR A 185 2.26 -17.36 -16.71
C TYR A 185 1.56 -16.64 -17.85
N ARG A 186 1.46 -15.31 -17.77
CA ARG A 186 0.94 -14.48 -18.84
C ARG A 186 1.76 -13.22 -18.99
N THR A 187 2.06 -12.86 -20.23
CA THR A 187 2.43 -11.50 -20.60
C THR A 187 1.19 -10.61 -20.53
N VAL A 188 1.36 -9.39 -20.03
CA VAL A 188 0.24 -8.45 -19.84
C VAL A 188 -0.30 -7.91 -21.16
N GLN A 189 0.53 -7.86 -22.21
CA GLN A 189 0.12 -7.57 -23.59
C GLN A 189 0.37 -8.78 -24.51
N ASN A 190 -0.13 -8.73 -25.74
CA ASN A 190 0.14 -9.76 -26.75
C ASN A 190 1.64 -9.76 -27.07
N ASP A 191 2.37 -10.70 -26.46
CA ASP A 191 3.81 -10.95 -26.61
C ASP A 191 4.75 -9.81 -26.16
N ALA A 192 4.24 -8.88 -25.34
CA ALA A 192 5.02 -7.77 -24.80
C ALA A 192 4.54 -7.35 -23.38
N GLY A 193 5.29 -6.45 -22.75
CA GLY A 193 4.98 -5.90 -21.43
C GLY A 193 5.42 -6.78 -20.26
N GLY A 194 5.02 -6.41 -19.04
CA GLY A 194 5.33 -7.14 -17.82
C GLY A 194 4.77 -8.56 -17.76
N GLY A 195 5.34 -9.39 -16.89
CA GLY A 195 4.95 -10.78 -16.70
C GLY A 195 4.13 -10.93 -15.44
N MET A 196 3.00 -11.62 -15.53
CA MET A 196 2.16 -11.99 -14.40
C MET A 196 2.27 -13.50 -14.21
N LEU A 197 2.72 -13.92 -13.03
CA LEU A 197 2.86 -15.35 -12.71
C LEU A 197 2.08 -15.65 -11.43
N LEU A 198 1.21 -16.65 -11.52
CA LEU A 198 0.63 -17.29 -10.34
C LEU A 198 1.36 -18.61 -10.10
N LEU A 199 1.79 -18.84 -8.86
CA LEU A 199 2.20 -20.16 -8.37
C LEU A 199 1.24 -20.59 -7.26
N SER A 200 0.70 -21.80 -7.35
CA SER A 200 -0.34 -22.28 -6.46
C SER A 200 -0.13 -23.75 -6.09
N LYS A 201 -0.33 -24.06 -4.81
CA LYS A 201 -0.48 -25.44 -4.33
C LYS A 201 -1.87 -26.01 -4.64
N PHE A 202 -2.84 -25.15 -4.93
CA PHE A 202 -4.22 -25.48 -5.26
C PHE A 202 -4.48 -25.48 -6.78
N PRO A 203 -5.34 -26.37 -7.32
CA PRO A 203 -5.67 -26.41 -8.75
C PRO A 203 -6.18 -25.08 -9.30
N ILE A 204 -5.66 -24.67 -10.46
CA ILE A 204 -6.18 -23.53 -11.23
C ILE A 204 -7.30 -24.06 -12.14
N LEU A 205 -8.53 -23.64 -11.89
CA LEU A 205 -9.71 -24.05 -12.68
C LEU A 205 -9.89 -23.20 -13.94
N SER A 206 -9.56 -21.92 -13.85
CA SER A 206 -9.59 -21.00 -15.00
C SER A 206 -8.73 -19.77 -14.73
N SER A 207 -8.22 -19.15 -15.80
CA SER A 207 -7.47 -17.90 -15.74
C SER A 207 -7.85 -16.99 -16.90
N ARG A 208 -7.93 -15.67 -16.66
CA ARG A 208 -8.22 -14.67 -17.71
C ARG A 208 -7.55 -13.34 -17.40
N ARG A 209 -6.98 -12.70 -18.43
CA ARG A 209 -6.51 -11.31 -18.33
C ARG A 209 -7.70 -10.36 -18.20
N LEU A 210 -7.55 -9.32 -17.41
CA LEU A 210 -8.45 -8.17 -17.42
C LEU A 210 -8.03 -7.21 -18.53
N PRO A 211 -8.98 -6.58 -19.24
CA PRO A 211 -8.70 -5.62 -20.28
C PRO A 211 -8.34 -4.26 -19.66
N ILE A 212 -7.27 -4.21 -18.85
CA ILE A 212 -6.76 -2.92 -18.36
C ILE A 212 -5.91 -2.27 -19.45
N GLU A 213 -6.12 -0.97 -19.68
CA GLU A 213 -5.32 -0.20 -20.61
C GLU A 213 -3.98 0.16 -19.94
N SER A 214 -2.87 -0.36 -20.46
CA SER A 214 -1.50 -0.03 -20.03
C SER A 214 -0.49 -0.56 -21.06
N ASP A 215 0.69 0.06 -21.15
CA ASP A 215 1.74 -0.42 -22.07
C ASP A 215 2.51 -1.62 -21.47
N TYR A 216 2.66 -1.65 -20.14
CA TYR A 216 3.57 -2.59 -19.44
C TYR A 216 2.94 -3.30 -18.24
N ASN A 217 1.76 -2.89 -17.80
CA ASN A 217 1.12 -3.39 -16.59
C ASN A 217 -0.15 -4.19 -16.96
N GLY A 218 -0.62 -5.05 -16.05
CA GLY A 218 -1.73 -5.95 -16.34
C GLY A 218 -2.36 -6.52 -15.07
N SER A 219 -3.54 -7.12 -15.23
CA SER A 219 -4.21 -7.82 -14.14
C SER A 219 -4.77 -9.14 -14.64
N VAL A 220 -4.69 -10.18 -13.82
CA VAL A 220 -5.15 -11.52 -14.16
C VAL A 220 -6.06 -12.03 -13.05
N VAL A 221 -7.22 -12.54 -13.45
CA VAL A 221 -8.16 -13.23 -12.56
C VAL A 221 -7.96 -14.73 -12.72
N TYR A 222 -7.87 -15.40 -11.58
CA TYR A 222 -7.76 -16.84 -11.45
C TYR A 222 -8.92 -17.36 -10.61
N VAL A 223 -9.39 -18.56 -10.92
CA VAL A 223 -10.30 -19.31 -10.05
C VAL A 223 -9.57 -20.56 -9.58
N LEU A 224 -9.34 -20.67 -8.28
CA LEU A 224 -8.65 -21.78 -7.65
C LEU A 224 -9.64 -22.73 -6.97
N SER A 225 -9.31 -24.02 -6.92
CA SER A 225 -10.02 -25.01 -6.09
C SER A 225 -9.31 -25.18 -4.74
N VAL A 226 -9.74 -24.42 -3.74
CA VAL A 226 -9.18 -24.49 -2.38
C VAL A 226 -10.04 -25.46 -1.58
N ASN A 227 -9.51 -26.66 -1.33
CA ASN A 227 -10.23 -27.74 -0.62
C ASN A 227 -11.63 -28.00 -1.19
N GLY A 228 -11.75 -28.01 -2.52
CA GLY A 228 -13.01 -28.24 -3.24
C GLY A 228 -13.91 -27.01 -3.39
N GLN A 229 -13.57 -25.88 -2.77
CA GLN A 229 -14.32 -24.63 -2.89
C GLN A 229 -13.65 -23.69 -3.90
N LYS A 230 -14.45 -22.99 -4.71
CA LYS A 230 -13.94 -21.99 -5.65
C LYS A 230 -13.52 -20.73 -4.89
N VAL A 231 -12.28 -20.29 -5.14
CA VAL A 231 -11.73 -19.03 -4.64
C VAL A 231 -11.21 -18.21 -5.81
N THR A 232 -11.68 -16.98 -5.94
CA THR A 232 -11.18 -16.05 -6.96
C THR A 232 -9.92 -15.37 -6.46
N VAL A 233 -8.87 -15.31 -7.27
CA VAL A 233 -7.64 -14.57 -6.98
C VAL A 233 -7.41 -13.57 -8.09
N ILE A 234 -7.22 -12.29 -7.76
CA ILE A 234 -6.87 -11.24 -8.71
C ILE A 234 -5.45 -10.77 -8.41
N ASN A 235 -4.54 -11.04 -9.33
CA ASN A 235 -3.17 -10.53 -9.31
C ASN A 235 -3.11 -9.25 -10.15
N ASN A 236 -2.74 -8.13 -9.52
CA ASN A 236 -2.74 -6.81 -10.15
C ASN A 236 -1.32 -6.25 -10.23
N HIS A 237 -1.00 -5.66 -11.37
CA HIS A 237 0.10 -4.73 -11.52
C HIS A 237 -0.51 -3.53 -12.25
N LEU A 238 -0.65 -2.38 -11.58
CA LEU A 238 -1.32 -1.20 -12.15
C LEU A 238 -0.31 -0.18 -12.70
N GLU A 239 -0.79 0.79 -13.49
CA GLU A 239 0.09 1.76 -14.16
C GLU A 239 1.05 2.44 -13.19
N SER A 240 2.36 2.37 -13.44
CA SER A 240 3.38 2.98 -12.58
C SER A 240 3.68 4.43 -12.98
N PHE A 241 4.36 5.16 -12.08
CA PHE A 241 4.93 6.47 -12.43
C PHE A 241 6.22 6.36 -13.25
N ARG A 242 6.77 5.14 -13.43
CA ARG A 242 8.06 4.88 -14.10
C ARG A 242 9.17 5.78 -13.53
N LEU A 243 9.22 5.84 -12.20
CA LEU A 243 10.17 6.69 -11.48
C LEU A 243 11.59 6.13 -11.57
N THR A 244 12.52 6.98 -11.99
CA THR A 244 13.94 6.68 -12.03
C THR A 244 14.66 7.36 -10.86
N MET A 245 15.89 6.92 -10.61
CA MET A 245 16.77 7.60 -9.66
C MET A 245 17.10 9.03 -10.09
N GLU A 246 17.14 9.29 -11.40
CA GLU A 246 17.42 10.62 -11.95
C GLU A 246 16.27 11.59 -11.71
N ASP A 247 15.02 11.13 -11.83
CA ASP A 247 13.86 11.92 -11.44
C ASP A 247 13.95 12.36 -9.97
N GLY A 248 14.33 11.44 -9.09
CA GLY A 248 14.42 11.69 -7.65
C GLY A 248 15.49 12.73 -7.31
N LYS A 249 16.66 12.64 -7.96
CA LYS A 249 17.71 13.66 -7.85
C LYS A 249 17.21 15.03 -8.28
N GLN A 250 16.50 15.08 -9.41
CA GLN A 250 16.00 16.34 -9.98
C GLN A 250 14.92 16.95 -9.09
N TYR A 251 14.00 16.16 -8.54
CA TYR A 251 13.00 16.65 -7.58
C TYR A 251 13.66 17.20 -6.32
N LEU A 252 14.65 16.49 -5.74
CA LEU A 252 15.36 16.99 -4.57
C LEU A 252 16.15 18.27 -4.85
N LYS A 253 16.75 18.39 -6.04
CA LYS A 253 17.43 19.62 -6.46
C LYS A 253 16.45 20.79 -6.47
N MET A 254 15.30 20.64 -7.14
CA MET A 254 14.26 21.67 -7.19
C MET A 254 13.74 22.07 -5.81
N VAL A 255 13.56 21.11 -4.90
CA VAL A 255 13.18 21.40 -3.50
C VAL A 255 14.26 22.21 -2.79
N LYS A 256 15.53 21.86 -2.93
CA LYS A 256 16.66 22.58 -2.30
C LYS A 256 16.83 24.00 -2.84
N GLU A 257 16.55 24.19 -4.13
CA GLU A 257 16.62 25.49 -4.81
C GLU A 257 15.36 26.35 -4.57
N GLY A 258 14.32 25.80 -3.93
CA GLY A 258 13.07 26.50 -3.69
C GLY A 258 12.20 26.70 -4.95
N ASP A 259 12.49 25.96 -6.02
CA ASP A 259 11.77 26.07 -7.30
C ASP A 259 10.48 25.24 -7.29
N ALA A 260 9.48 25.74 -6.55
CA ALA A 260 8.18 25.10 -6.43
C ALA A 260 7.43 25.02 -7.77
N ALA A 261 7.67 25.96 -8.69
CA ALA A 261 7.00 26.00 -9.99
C ALA A 261 7.50 24.86 -10.90
N ALA A 262 8.82 24.71 -11.05
CA ALA A 262 9.41 23.64 -11.85
C ALA A 262 9.11 22.25 -11.25
N LEU A 263 9.14 22.13 -9.91
CA LEU A 263 8.77 20.88 -9.23
C LEU A 263 7.32 20.49 -9.56
N ARG A 264 6.38 21.45 -9.44
CA ARG A 264 4.96 21.22 -9.75
C ARG A 264 4.76 20.81 -11.20
N GLU A 265 5.39 21.51 -12.13
CA GLU A 265 5.29 21.21 -13.56
C GLU A 265 5.79 19.80 -13.87
N LYS A 266 6.98 19.46 -13.39
CA LYS A 266 7.62 18.17 -13.67
C LYS A 266 6.90 16.99 -13.02
N MET A 267 6.49 17.14 -11.76
CA MET A 267 5.65 16.13 -11.10
C MET A 267 4.29 16.02 -11.80
N GLY A 268 3.67 17.14 -12.18
CA GLY A 268 2.41 17.16 -12.91
C GLY A 268 2.48 16.38 -14.22
N ALA A 269 3.50 16.64 -15.04
CA ALA A 269 3.71 15.99 -16.33
C ALA A 269 3.89 14.47 -16.20
N LYS A 270 4.58 14.00 -15.15
CA LYS A 270 4.87 12.58 -14.96
C LYS A 270 3.77 11.81 -14.20
N PHE A 271 3.20 12.42 -13.17
CA PHE A 271 2.28 11.73 -12.26
C PHE A 271 0.82 11.82 -12.74
N ALA A 272 0.41 12.94 -13.35
CA ALA A 272 -0.99 13.15 -13.70
C ALA A 272 -1.54 12.14 -14.71
N PRO A 273 -0.83 11.80 -15.81
CA PRO A 273 -1.31 10.78 -16.75
C PRO A 273 -1.44 9.41 -16.10
N ALA A 274 -0.45 9.00 -15.29
CA ALA A 274 -0.46 7.73 -14.57
C ALA A 274 -1.61 7.67 -13.55
N TYR A 275 -1.83 8.73 -12.78
CA TYR A 275 -2.97 8.80 -11.85
C TYR A 275 -4.32 8.64 -12.55
N ARG A 276 -4.54 9.32 -13.68
CA ARG A 276 -5.79 9.21 -14.46
C ARG A 276 -5.99 7.77 -14.93
N LYS A 277 -4.99 7.20 -15.62
CA LYS A 277 -5.05 5.84 -16.14
C LYS A 277 -5.31 4.81 -15.03
N ARG A 278 -4.53 4.88 -13.95
CA ARG A 278 -4.65 3.98 -12.79
C ARG A 278 -6.01 4.06 -12.10
N SER A 279 -6.63 5.24 -12.06
CA SER A 279 -7.98 5.39 -11.49
C SER A 279 -9.07 4.66 -12.29
N LEU A 280 -8.96 4.65 -13.62
CA LEU A 280 -9.87 3.89 -14.49
C LEU A 280 -9.64 2.38 -14.36
N GLN A 281 -8.38 1.95 -14.22
CA GLN A 281 -8.04 0.56 -13.93
C GLN A 281 -8.67 0.11 -12.61
N ALA A 282 -8.60 0.94 -11.56
CA ALA A 282 -9.20 0.65 -10.26
C ALA A 282 -10.73 0.53 -10.32
N ASP A 283 -11.39 1.36 -11.12
CA ASP A 283 -12.85 1.27 -11.34
C ASP A 283 -13.21 -0.06 -12.03
N LEU A 284 -12.51 -0.45 -13.10
CA LEU A 284 -12.70 -1.73 -13.79
C LEU A 284 -12.49 -2.94 -12.85
N ILE A 285 -11.42 -2.91 -12.04
CA ILE A 285 -11.12 -3.99 -11.10
C ILE A 285 -12.22 -4.11 -10.04
N HIS A 286 -12.71 -2.98 -9.53
CA HIS A 286 -13.83 -2.99 -8.58
C HIS A 286 -15.10 -3.59 -9.18
N GLU A 287 -15.43 -3.26 -10.43
CA GLU A 287 -16.57 -3.86 -11.13
C GLU A 287 -16.41 -5.38 -11.29
N VAL A 288 -15.20 -5.85 -11.60
CA VAL A 288 -14.88 -7.27 -11.64
C VAL A 288 -15.06 -7.91 -10.26
N ILE A 289 -14.56 -7.30 -9.19
CA ILE A 289 -14.71 -7.80 -7.81
C ILE A 289 -16.19 -7.99 -7.46
N VAL A 290 -17.03 -7.00 -7.77
CA VAL A 290 -18.47 -7.06 -7.51
C VAL A 290 -19.12 -8.20 -8.30
N ARG A 291 -18.72 -8.39 -9.57
CA ARG A 291 -19.26 -9.44 -10.45
C ARG A 291 -18.85 -10.86 -10.04
N GLU A 292 -17.59 -11.05 -9.64
CA GLU A 292 -17.09 -12.36 -9.20
C GLU A 292 -17.61 -12.75 -7.80
N GLY A 293 -18.09 -11.77 -7.03
CA GLY A 293 -18.55 -11.94 -5.66
C GLY A 293 -17.46 -11.66 -4.63
N THR A 294 -17.85 -11.07 -3.50
CA THR A 294 -16.92 -10.53 -2.49
C THR A 294 -16.64 -11.49 -1.34
N GLU A 295 -17.23 -12.68 -1.30
CA GLU A 295 -17.04 -13.61 -0.17
C GLU A 295 -15.70 -14.34 -0.26
N ARG A 296 -15.45 -15.02 -1.39
CA ARG A 296 -14.33 -15.95 -1.56
C ARG A 296 -13.33 -15.44 -2.58
N ILE A 297 -12.89 -14.21 -2.35
CA ILE A 297 -11.96 -13.50 -3.23
C ILE A 297 -10.71 -13.05 -2.49
N ILE A 298 -9.57 -13.11 -3.16
CA ILE A 298 -8.28 -12.54 -2.74
C ILE A 298 -7.86 -11.58 -3.85
N VAL A 299 -7.58 -10.33 -3.50
CA VAL A 299 -7.13 -9.30 -4.46
C VAL A 299 -5.80 -8.79 -3.96
N CYS A 300 -4.74 -8.98 -4.74
CA CYS A 300 -3.41 -8.57 -4.34
C CYS A 300 -2.59 -8.06 -5.52
N GLY A 301 -1.42 -7.52 -5.21
CA GLY A 301 -0.47 -7.06 -6.21
C GLY A 301 0.09 -5.68 -5.93
N ASP A 302 0.88 -5.22 -6.88
CA ASP A 302 1.39 -3.86 -6.93
C ASP A 302 0.33 -2.93 -7.52
N PHE A 303 -0.34 -2.17 -6.64
CA PHE A 303 -1.35 -1.21 -7.06
C PHE A 303 -0.71 0.10 -7.53
N ASN A 304 0.61 0.25 -7.39
CA ASN A 304 1.40 1.43 -7.69
C ASN A 304 0.94 2.70 -6.94
N ASP A 305 0.07 2.57 -5.92
CA ASP A 305 -0.51 3.68 -5.18
C ASP A 305 -0.51 3.46 -3.67
N THR A 306 -0.39 4.56 -2.93
CA THR A 306 -0.19 4.54 -1.48
C THR A 306 -1.48 4.17 -0.72
N PRO A 307 -1.42 3.88 0.59
CA PRO A 307 -2.61 3.52 1.35
C PRO A 307 -3.67 4.64 1.40
N ILE A 308 -3.28 5.90 1.25
CA ILE A 308 -4.19 7.05 1.12
C ILE A 308 -4.29 7.44 -0.35
N SER A 309 -5.03 6.63 -1.10
CA SER A 309 -5.27 6.85 -2.53
C SER A 309 -6.67 6.44 -2.96
N TYR A 310 -7.15 7.05 -4.04
CA TYR A 310 -8.41 6.64 -4.69
C TYR A 310 -8.36 5.19 -5.15
N VAL A 311 -7.24 4.76 -5.74
CA VAL A 311 -7.07 3.41 -6.31
C VAL A 311 -7.25 2.34 -5.26
N ARG A 312 -6.50 2.44 -4.15
CA ARG A 312 -6.62 1.49 -3.04
C ARG A 312 -8.01 1.55 -2.40
N HIS A 313 -8.56 2.74 -2.18
CA HIS A 313 -9.91 2.90 -1.61
C HIS A 313 -11.00 2.27 -2.49
N ARG A 314 -10.90 2.45 -3.81
CA ARG A 314 -11.87 1.95 -4.78
C ARG A 314 -11.85 0.43 -4.87
N ILE A 315 -10.66 -0.17 -5.00
CA ILE A 315 -10.50 -1.63 -5.09
C ILE A 315 -10.91 -2.30 -3.77
N ALA A 316 -10.57 -1.71 -2.62
CA ALA A 316 -10.88 -2.29 -1.31
C ALA A 316 -12.36 -2.20 -0.90
N ARG A 317 -13.21 -1.50 -1.66
CA ARG A 317 -14.62 -1.33 -1.30
C ARG A 317 -15.35 -2.67 -1.28
N GLY A 318 -15.87 -3.05 -0.11
CA GLY A 318 -16.55 -4.32 0.12
C GLY A 318 -15.62 -5.49 0.47
N LEU A 319 -14.33 -5.22 0.65
CA LEU A 319 -13.30 -6.18 1.04
C LEU A 319 -12.64 -5.76 2.35
N THR A 320 -11.94 -6.70 2.97
CA THR A 320 -11.06 -6.46 4.12
C THR A 320 -9.63 -6.27 3.62
N ASP A 321 -9.00 -5.15 3.96
CA ASP A 321 -7.57 -4.97 3.76
C ASP A 321 -6.79 -5.69 4.86
N THR A 322 -5.96 -6.65 4.47
CA THR A 322 -5.33 -7.56 5.42
C THR A 322 -4.26 -6.83 6.24
N PHE A 323 -3.59 -5.83 5.64
CA PHE A 323 -2.59 -5.00 6.31
C PHE A 323 -3.25 -4.12 7.37
N ILE A 324 -4.38 -3.47 7.04
CA ILE A 324 -5.15 -2.70 8.03
C ILE A 324 -5.66 -3.60 9.17
N ALA A 325 -6.16 -4.78 8.83
CA ALA A 325 -6.82 -5.67 9.78
C ALA A 325 -5.85 -6.40 10.72
N SER A 326 -4.60 -6.63 10.31
CA SER A 326 -3.67 -7.49 11.07
C SER A 326 -2.19 -7.10 10.99
N GLY A 327 -1.85 -6.01 10.30
CA GLY A 327 -0.48 -5.56 10.11
C GLY A 327 0.01 -4.56 11.16
N LEU A 328 1.30 -4.24 11.08
CA LEU A 328 1.96 -3.34 12.00
C LEU A 328 2.86 -2.36 11.25
N GLY A 329 2.72 -1.07 11.57
CA GLY A 329 3.61 -0.02 11.08
C GLY A 329 3.35 0.38 9.62
N VAL A 330 4.34 1.05 9.01
CA VAL A 330 4.21 1.64 7.67
C VAL A 330 4.38 0.62 6.54
N GLY A 331 4.99 -0.55 6.78
CA GLY A 331 5.09 -1.63 5.80
C GLY A 331 5.59 -1.18 4.42
N VAL A 332 6.71 -0.44 4.35
CA VAL A 332 7.29 0.03 3.08
C VAL A 332 7.53 -1.17 2.18
N SER A 333 6.88 -1.22 1.02
CA SER A 333 6.96 -2.33 0.06
C SER A 333 7.69 -1.96 -1.22
N PHE A 334 7.82 -0.67 -1.54
CA PHE A 334 8.69 -0.19 -2.62
C PHE A 334 9.77 0.67 -2.01
N ASN A 335 11.02 0.30 -2.25
CA ASN A 335 12.19 0.97 -1.71
C ASN A 335 13.28 1.10 -2.78
N ARG A 336 13.29 2.26 -3.45
CA ARG A 336 14.25 2.58 -4.51
C ARG A 336 14.84 3.96 -4.28
N GLY A 337 15.92 4.02 -3.52
CA GLY A 337 16.70 5.23 -3.27
C GLY A 337 15.87 6.32 -2.58
N TYR A 338 15.32 7.25 -3.36
CA TYR A 338 14.53 8.39 -2.86
C TYR A 338 13.05 8.06 -2.59
N TYR A 339 12.60 6.87 -2.99
CA TYR A 339 11.21 6.46 -2.88
C TYR A 339 11.08 5.31 -1.88
N ALA A 340 10.32 5.54 -0.81
CA ALA A 340 10.04 4.55 0.23
C ALA A 340 8.56 4.63 0.62
N VAL A 341 7.73 3.78 -0.01
CA VAL A 341 6.26 3.79 0.15
C VAL A 341 5.70 2.37 0.17
N ARG A 342 4.48 2.20 0.71
CA ARG A 342 3.72 0.96 0.57
C ARG A 342 2.77 1.08 -0.62
N ILE A 343 3.01 0.29 -1.66
CA ILE A 343 2.19 0.25 -2.89
C ILE A 343 1.71 -1.15 -3.26
N ASP A 344 2.20 -2.16 -2.54
CA ASP A 344 1.74 -3.54 -2.64
C ASP A 344 0.69 -3.81 -1.56
N HIS A 345 -0.43 -4.41 -1.97
CA HIS A 345 -1.58 -4.62 -1.09
C HIS A 345 -2.08 -6.06 -1.20
N ILE A 346 -2.68 -6.56 -0.11
CA ILE A 346 -3.50 -7.77 -0.11
C ILE A 346 -4.84 -7.45 0.54
N LEU A 347 -5.90 -7.81 -0.15
CA LEU A 347 -7.28 -7.66 0.26
C LEU A 347 -7.96 -9.03 0.20
N CYS A 348 -8.90 -9.28 1.10
CA CYS A 348 -9.68 -10.51 1.11
C CYS A 348 -11.17 -10.25 1.29
N GLY A 349 -11.96 -11.19 0.77
CA GLY A 349 -13.41 -11.23 0.95
C GLY A 349 -13.85 -11.61 2.36
N SER A 350 -15.15 -11.48 2.63
CA SER A 350 -15.73 -11.79 3.95
C SER A 350 -15.62 -13.26 4.38
N GLY A 351 -15.36 -14.17 3.44
CA GLY A 351 -15.09 -15.57 3.69
C GLY A 351 -13.69 -15.85 4.25
N PHE A 352 -12.85 -14.82 4.41
CA PHE A 352 -11.52 -14.94 4.98
C PHE A 352 -11.35 -14.03 6.20
N LYS A 353 -10.62 -14.53 7.20
CA LYS A 353 -10.11 -13.69 8.29
C LYS A 353 -8.58 -13.56 8.20
N PRO A 354 -8.03 -12.35 8.04
CA PRO A 354 -6.59 -12.16 7.94
C PRO A 354 -5.89 -12.19 9.29
N TYR A 355 -4.66 -12.70 9.29
CA TYR A 355 -3.72 -12.71 10.40
C TYR A 355 -2.32 -12.37 9.89
N ASN A 356 -1.55 -11.69 10.73
CA ASN A 356 -0.11 -11.45 10.54
C ASN A 356 0.23 -10.98 9.13
N THR A 357 -0.42 -9.92 8.64
CA THR A 357 0.01 -9.30 7.38
C THR A 357 1.26 -8.46 7.62
N PHE A 358 2.32 -8.69 6.85
CA PHE A 358 3.54 -7.89 6.94
C PHE A 358 4.25 -7.79 5.58
N VAL A 359 5.12 -6.80 5.47
CA VAL A 359 6.07 -6.69 4.38
C VAL A 359 7.42 -7.21 4.85
N ASP A 360 7.97 -8.20 4.16
CA ASP A 360 9.24 -8.82 4.50
C ASP A 360 10.39 -8.07 3.81
N ASN A 361 11.07 -7.22 4.57
CA ASN A 361 12.19 -6.44 4.06
C ASN A 361 13.55 -7.14 4.22
N THR A 362 13.59 -8.44 4.51
CA THR A 362 14.87 -9.18 4.63
C THR A 362 15.50 -9.48 3.28
N ILE A 363 14.69 -9.73 2.24
CA ILE A 363 15.15 -9.90 0.86
C ILE A 363 15.35 -8.54 0.17
N LYS A 364 16.49 -8.38 -0.53
CA LYS A 364 16.87 -7.15 -1.26
C LYS A 364 17.11 -7.36 -2.76
N ALA A 365 16.57 -8.45 -3.32
CA ALA A 365 16.79 -8.84 -4.70
C ALA A 365 15.87 -8.13 -5.71
N SER A 366 14.85 -7.41 -5.22
CA SER A 366 13.96 -6.53 -5.99
C SER A 366 13.98 -5.15 -5.34
N ASP A 367 13.59 -4.12 -6.09
CA ASP A 367 13.27 -2.80 -5.52
C ASP A 367 11.93 -2.78 -4.78
N HIS A 368 11.17 -3.88 -4.86
CA HIS A 368 10.07 -4.18 -3.96
C HIS A 368 10.46 -5.16 -2.84
N PHE A 369 9.75 -5.09 -1.73
CA PHE A 369 9.71 -6.08 -0.68
C PHE A 369 8.38 -6.85 -0.74
N PRO A 370 8.41 -8.19 -0.63
CA PRO A 370 7.21 -9.00 -0.69
C PRO A 370 6.25 -8.71 0.46
N ILE A 371 4.94 -8.69 0.17
CA ILE A 371 3.88 -8.62 1.17
C ILE A 371 3.26 -10.01 1.37
N LEU A 372 3.09 -10.41 2.63
CA LEU A 372 2.53 -11.70 3.01
C LEU A 372 1.34 -11.52 3.93
N THR A 373 0.39 -12.43 3.85
CA THR A 373 -0.69 -12.57 4.83
C THR A 373 -1.02 -14.03 5.08
N ILE A 374 -1.53 -14.32 6.26
CA ILE A 374 -2.16 -15.59 6.59
C ILE A 374 -3.67 -15.37 6.58
N LEU A 375 -4.42 -16.23 5.90
CA LEU A 375 -5.87 -16.16 5.79
C LEU A 375 -6.49 -17.42 6.38
N ASP A 376 -7.44 -17.24 7.29
CA ASP A 376 -8.30 -18.31 7.80
C ASP A 376 -9.56 -18.41 6.91
N PRO A 377 -9.72 -19.47 6.10
CA PRO A 377 -10.86 -19.64 5.20
C PRO A 377 -12.11 -20.09 5.99
N LEU A 378 -12.97 -19.13 6.32
CA LEU A 378 -14.16 -19.35 7.15
C LEU A 378 -15.20 -20.25 6.48
N PHE A 379 -15.28 -20.23 5.15
CA PHE A 379 -16.19 -21.05 4.36
C PHE A 379 -15.83 -22.56 4.34
N LEU A 380 -14.66 -22.95 4.86
CA LEU A 380 -14.29 -24.36 5.04
C LEU A 380 -14.70 -24.91 6.41
N LYS A 381 -15.17 -24.06 7.31
CA LYS A 381 -15.60 -24.48 8.64
C LYS A 381 -17.07 -24.90 8.60
N PRO A 382 -17.49 -25.86 9.44
CA PRO A 382 -18.90 -26.12 9.66
C PRO A 382 -19.62 -24.83 10.03
N ALA A 383 -20.84 -24.62 9.55
CA ALA A 383 -21.67 -23.53 10.04
C ALA A 383 -21.76 -23.65 11.57
N ALA A 384 -21.45 -22.58 12.29
CA ALA A 384 -21.66 -22.57 13.73
C ALA A 384 -23.16 -22.69 13.98
N ASN A 385 -23.57 -23.81 14.59
CA ASN A 385 -24.96 -24.05 15.01
C ASN A 385 -25.40 -23.05 16.08
#